data_AF-A0A151NDV9-F1
#
_entry.id   AF-A0A151NDV9-F1
#
_cell.length_a   1.000
_cell.length_b   1.000
_cell.length_c   1.000
_cell.angle_alpha   90.00
_cell.angle_beta   90.00
_cell.angle_gamma   90.00
#
_symmetry.space_group_name_H-M   'P 1'
#
loop_
_entity.id
_entity.type
_entity.pdbx_description
1 polymer ?
#
loop_
_entity_poly.entity_id
_entity_poly.type
_entity_poly.pdbx_seq_one_letter_code
_entity_poly.pdbx_strand_id
1 'polypeptide(L)' 'MKEVKAFVTEDIPLYHNLVMKHLPGADPELVLLNIRYEELERIPLSDMTREEINQMVQELGSSSRDP' A
#
# COMPACT_ATOMS: atom_id res chain seq x y z
N MET A 1 -5.85 -10.08 9.62
CA MET A 1 -4.69 -10.74 8.94
C MET A 1 -5.01 -11.48 7.63
N LYS A 2 -6.17 -12.13 7.43
CA LYS A 2 -6.46 -12.80 6.13
C LYS A 2 -6.58 -11.79 4.97
N GLU A 3 -7.25 -10.67 5.22
CA GLU A 3 -7.47 -9.61 4.23
C GLU A 3 -6.17 -8.97 3.74
N VAL A 4 -5.33 -8.52 4.66
CA VAL A 4 -4.03 -7.92 4.32
C VAL A 4 -3.14 -8.89 3.55
N LYS A 5 -3.14 -10.18 3.94
CA LYS A 5 -2.38 -11.20 3.20
C LYS A 5 -2.89 -11.35 1.77
N ALA A 6 -4.21 -11.40 1.57
CA ALA A 6 -4.81 -11.50 0.24
C ALA A 6 -4.47 -10.27 -0.62
N PHE A 7 -4.57 -9.06 -0.06
CA PHE A 7 -4.14 -7.83 -0.74
C PHE A 7 -2.69 -7.92 -1.21
N VAL A 8 -1.79 -8.29 -0.29
CA VAL A 8 -0.36 -8.37 -0.57
C VAL A 8 -0.03 -9.40 -1.66
N THR A 9 -0.70 -10.54 -1.68
CA THR A 9 -0.39 -11.62 -2.62
C THR A 9 -1.12 -11.52 -3.96
N GLU A 10 -2.32 -10.96 -3.99
CA GLU A 10 -3.19 -10.97 -5.17
C GLU A 10 -3.32 -9.60 -5.82
N ASP A 11 -3.39 -8.52 -5.03
CA ASP A 11 -3.72 -7.19 -5.55
C ASP A 11 -2.47 -6.34 -5.86
N ILE A 12 -1.43 -6.38 -5.02
CA ILE A 12 -0.19 -5.59 -5.25
C ILE A 12 0.34 -5.75 -6.69
N PRO A 13 0.42 -6.96 -7.29
CA PRO A 13 0.90 -7.12 -8.66
C PRO A 13 0.08 -6.37 -9.72
N LEU A 14 -1.14 -5.94 -9.41
CA LEU A 14 -2.03 -5.19 -10.31
C LEU A 14 -1.72 -3.68 -10.31
N TYR A 15 -1.00 -3.18 -9.30
CA TYR A 15 -0.63 -1.77 -9.17
C TYR A 15 0.82 -1.54 -9.60
N HIS A 16 1.03 -0.69 -10.61
CA HIS A 16 2.34 -0.39 -11.17
C HIS A 16 3.24 0.45 -10.25
N ASN A 17 2.65 1.17 -9.29
CA ASN A 17 3.31 2.08 -8.36
C ASN A 17 3.46 1.49 -6.94
N LEU A 18 3.08 0.23 -6.72
CA LEU A 18 3.26 -0.45 -5.45
C LEU A 18 4.37 -1.50 -5.53
N VAL A 19 5.16 -1.57 -4.46
CA VAL A 19 6.20 -2.58 -4.29
C VAL A 19 6.03 -3.22 -2.91
N MET A 20 5.85 -4.53 -2.88
CA MET A 20 5.89 -5.28 -1.62
C MET A 20 7.34 -5.45 -1.16
N LYS A 21 7.62 -5.05 0.09
CA LYS A 21 8.84 -5.44 0.80
C LYS A 21 8.48 -6.33 1.99
N HIS A 22 9.07 -7.52 2.05
CA HIS A 22 8.86 -8.43 3.16
C HIS A 22 9.88 -8.15 4.29
N LEU A 23 9.38 -7.76 5.46
CA LEU A 23 10.16 -7.54 6.67
C LEU A 23 9.69 -8.53 7.76
N PRO A 24 10.54 -9.48 8.19
CA PRO A 24 10.13 -10.47 9.19
C PRO A 24 9.78 -9.82 10.54
N GLY A 25 8.62 -10.17 11.10
CA GLY A 25 8.21 -9.75 12.45
C GLY A 25 7.70 -8.32 12.57
N ALA A 26 7.55 -7.59 11.46
CA ALA A 26 6.91 -6.29 11.43
C ALA A 26 5.42 -6.41 11.04
N ASP A 27 4.61 -5.49 11.55
CA ASP A 27 3.24 -5.33 11.09
C ASP A 27 3.21 -4.78 9.65
N PRO A 28 2.18 -5.11 8.85
CA PRO A 28 2.05 -4.61 7.49
C PRO A 28 1.71 -3.12 7.48
N GLU A 29 2.49 -2.34 6.74
CA GLU A 29 2.34 -0.89 6.59
C GLU A 29 2.39 -0.51 5.10
N LEU A 30 1.58 0.49 4.72
CA LEU A 30 1.74 1.19 3.45
C LEU A 30 2.64 2.41 3.68
N VAL A 31 3.76 2.47 2.95
CA VAL A 31 4.72 3.57 3.02
C VAL A 31 4.60 4.41 1.75
N LEU A 32 4.21 5.67 1.90
CA LEU A 32 4.12 6.62 0.79
C LEU A 32 5.47 7.30 0.61
N LEU A 33 5.99 7.22 -0.62
CA LEU A 33 7.26 7.83 -1.00
C LEU A 33 7.00 8.91 -2.05
N ASN A 34 7.74 10.01 -1.96
CA ASN A 34 7.79 10.98 -3.05
C ASN A 34 8.72 10.51 -4.19
N ILE A 35 8.81 11.30 -5.26
CA ILE A 35 9.66 11.00 -6.43
C ILE A 35 11.16 10.91 -6.11
N ARG A 36 11.60 11.43 -4.95
CA ARG A 36 12.98 11.35 -4.44
C ARG A 36 13.18 10.17 -3.49
N TYR A 37 12.21 9.27 -3.38
CA TYR A 37 12.17 8.15 -2.43
C TYR A 37 12.20 8.59 -0.96
N GLU A 38 11.82 9.84 -0.66
CA GLU A 38 11.65 10.30 0.71
C GLU A 38 10.27 9.88 1.20
N GLU A 39 10.22 9.37 2.42
CA GLU A 39 8.96 8.99 3.06
C GLU A 39 8.13 10.22 3.42
N LEU A 40 6.88 10.20 2.97
CA LEU A 40 5.88 11.20 3.29
C LEU A 40 5.03 10.74 4.47
N GLU A 41 4.56 9.49 4.44
CA GLU A 41 3.62 8.95 5.41
C GLU A 41 3.72 7.43 5.52
N ARG A 42 3.41 6.90 6.70
CA ARG A 42 3.18 5.47 6.95
C ARG A 42 1.78 5.23 7.49
N ILE A 43 1.10 4.27 6.90
CA ILE A 43 -0.28 3.91 7.24
C ILE A 43 -0.30 2.43 7.69
N PRO A 44 -0.67 2.11 8.94
CA PRO A 44 -0.78 0.73 9.40
C PRO A 44 -1.97 0.03 8.75
N LEU A 45 -1.78 -1.19 8.24
CA LEU A 45 -2.81 -1.93 7.52
C LEU A 45 -3.48 -3.01 8.38
N SER A 46 -2.97 -3.26 9.59
CA SER A 46 -3.35 -4.41 10.43
C SER A 46 -4.86 -4.52 10.70
N ASP A 47 -5.53 -3.38 10.84
CA ASP A 47 -6.96 -3.28 11.16
C ASP A 47 -7.85 -2.98 9.94
N MET A 48 -7.25 -2.88 8.75
CA MET A 48 -7.98 -2.57 7.51
C MET A 48 -8.42 -3.84 6.77
N THR A 49 -9.54 -3.73 6.09
CA THR A 49 -10.05 -4.73 5.14
C THR A 49 -9.35 -4.60 3.78
N ARG A 50 -9.39 -5.67 2.97
CA ARG A 50 -8.83 -5.67 1.61
C ARG A 50 -9.46 -4.59 0.74
N GLU A 51 -10.75 -4.36 0.90
CA GLU A 51 -11.52 -3.36 0.15
C GLU A 51 -11.09 -1.94 0.52
N GLU A 52 -10.97 -1.63 1.82
CA GLU A 52 -10.48 -0.33 2.30
C GLU A 52 -9.06 -0.04 1.81
N ILE A 53 -8.17 -1.04 1.83
CA ILE A 53 -6.80 -0.89 1.34
C ILE A 53 -6.80 -0.61 -0.17
N ASN A 54 -7.55 -1.37 -0.96
CA ASN A 54 -7.64 -1.17 -2.41
C ASN A 54 -8.22 0.20 -2.76
N GLN A 55 -9.28 0.63 -2.08
CA GLN A 55 -9.87 1.94 -2.29
C GLN A 55 -8.85 3.06 -2.01
N MET A 56 -8.17 3.00 -0.86
CA MET A 56 -7.15 3.98 -0.49
C MET A 56 -6.03 4.06 -1.52
N VAL A 57 -5.52 2.92 -1.99
CA VAL A 57 -4.46 2.87 -3.02
C VAL A 57 -4.94 3.49 -4.34
N GLN A 58 -6.18 3.23 -4.76
CA GLN A 58 -6.75 3.81 -5.98
C GLN A 58 -6.92 5.32 -5.88
N GLU A 59 -7.35 5.83 -4.74
CA GLU A 59 -7.48 7.28 -4.48
C GLU A 59 -6.11 7.97 -4.51
N LEU A 60 -5.09 7.37 -3.88
CA LEU A 60 -3.71 7.88 -3.88
C LEU A 60 -3.05 7.82 -5.27
N GLY A 61 -3.25 6.72 -6.00
CA GLY A 61 -2.75 6.55 -7.38
C GLY A 61 -3.43 7.48 -8.39
N SER A 62 -4.70 7.86 -8.15
CA SER A 62 -5.44 8.80 -9.00
C SER A 62 -5.06 10.26 -8.71
N SER A 63 -4.80 10.58 -7.45
CA SER A 63 -4.45 11.94 -7.00
C SER A 63 -2.99 12.31 -7.29
N SER A 64 -2.11 11.32 -7.50
CA SER A 64 -0.70 11.52 -7.87
C SER A 64 -0.46 11.76 -9.37
N ARG A 65 -1.53 11.90 -10.17
CA ARG A 65 -1.47 12.68 -11.42
C ARG A 65 -1.40 14.17 -11.06
N ASP A 66 -0.26 14.60 -10.55
CA ASP A 66 0.12 16.00 -10.69
C ASP A 66 0.30 16.28 -12.21
N PRO A 67 -0.38 17.29 -12.78
CA PRO A 67 -0.28 17.64 -14.20
C PRO A 67 1.11 18.14 -14.63
#